data_AF-A0A7W3X3L6-F1
#
_entry.id   AF-A0A7W3X3L6-F1
#
_cell.length_a   1.000
_cell.length_b   1.000
_cell.length_c   1.000
_cell.angle_alpha   90.00
_cell.angle_beta   90.00
_cell.angle_gamma   90.00
#
_symmetry.space_group_name_H-M   'P 1'
#
loop_
_entity.id
_entity.type
_entity.pdbx_description
1 polymer ?
#
loop_
_entity_poly.entity_id
_entity_poly.type
_entity_poly.pdbx_seq_one_letter_code
_entity_poly.pdbx_strand_id
1 'polypeptide(L)'
;MFDQIKIQLSTIDWTAVSTVISFFMLILTAFMLMGLYQGSKNIRESTLSRDADILRWAMSDMDLLKPKIRVLTDAHKKQPYCDCADAHLLEYAVQWTDDELAAAQEVSVKLQRIGYMALHNLISRNHFMNIWGPMYLSTWYALEPWVKHKRLDLEEPMTLAEGAYSRIYLEQFALFCESNMPLVLVNNERKRFNLPLLEIKKTNGITRFINKKLHQKERLDI
;
A
#
# COMPACT_ATOMS: atom_id res chain seq x y z
N MET A 1 -48.11 -64.09 -4.85
CA MET A 1 -48.40 -63.55 -3.49
C MET A 1 -47.77 -62.16 -3.31
N PHE A 2 -47.87 -61.25 -4.29
CA PHE A 2 -47.40 -59.84 -4.15
C PHE A 2 -48.12 -58.87 -5.11
N ASP A 3 -49.43 -59.04 -5.38
CA ASP A 3 -50.17 -58.18 -6.34
C ASP A 3 -51.19 -57.22 -5.71
N GLN A 4 -51.14 -56.98 -4.39
CA GLN A 4 -52.16 -56.18 -3.70
C GLN A 4 -51.62 -55.07 -2.80
N ILE A 5 -50.62 -54.34 -3.27
CA ILE A 5 -50.38 -52.99 -2.75
C ILE A 5 -50.45 -52.02 -3.92
N LYS A 6 -51.67 -51.79 -4.43
CA LYS A 6 -51.96 -50.62 -5.27
C LYS A 6 -52.06 -49.41 -4.35
N ILE A 7 -50.94 -48.73 -4.12
CA ILE A 7 -50.91 -47.45 -3.41
C ILE A 7 -51.76 -46.47 -4.23
N GLN A 8 -52.96 -46.17 -3.75
CA GLN A 8 -53.84 -45.18 -4.36
C GLN A 8 -53.30 -43.79 -4.08
N LEU A 9 -52.49 -43.25 -4.99
CA LEU A 9 -51.90 -41.90 -4.91
C LEU A 9 -52.94 -40.75 -4.95
N SER A 10 -54.22 -41.07 -5.14
CA SER A 10 -55.34 -40.11 -5.19
C SER A 10 -55.87 -39.71 -3.81
N THR A 11 -55.49 -40.41 -2.74
CA THR A 11 -55.86 -40.04 -1.35
C THR A 11 -54.84 -39.14 -0.68
N ILE A 12 -53.70 -38.90 -1.33
CA ILE A 12 -52.66 -37.99 -0.84
C ILE A 12 -52.99 -36.59 -1.35
N ASP A 13 -53.25 -35.68 -0.42
CA ASP A 13 -53.45 -34.26 -0.74
C ASP A 13 -52.10 -33.62 -1.12
N TRP A 14 -51.82 -33.61 -2.42
CA TRP A 14 -50.60 -33.03 -2.99
C TRP A 14 -50.47 -31.53 -2.73
N THR A 15 -51.57 -30.82 -2.46
CA THR A 15 -51.53 -29.39 -2.12
C THR A 15 -51.02 -29.15 -0.70
N ALA A 16 -51.39 -30.03 0.24
CA ALA A 16 -50.87 -30.04 1.59
C ALA A 16 -49.36 -30.40 1.61
N VAL A 17 -48.95 -31.37 0.79
CA VAL A 17 -47.53 -31.72 0.64
C VAL A 17 -46.73 -30.54 0.07
N SER A 18 -47.28 -29.82 -0.92
CA SER A 18 -46.63 -28.65 -1.52
C SER A 18 -46.45 -27.48 -0.53
N THR A 19 -47.45 -27.22 0.31
CA THR A 19 -47.36 -26.18 1.36
C THR A 19 -46.33 -26.53 2.44
N VAL A 20 -46.29 -27.79 2.88
CA VAL A 20 -45.28 -28.27 3.83
C VAL A 20 -43.86 -28.13 3.24
N ILE A 21 -43.64 -28.58 2.00
CA ILE A 21 -42.33 -28.44 1.33
C ILE A 21 -41.94 -26.95 1.20
N SER A 22 -42.88 -26.07 0.85
CA SER A 22 -42.63 -24.63 0.74
C SER A 22 -42.22 -24.00 2.08
N PHE A 23 -42.85 -24.43 3.18
CA PHE A 23 -42.48 -24.00 4.52
C PHE A 23 -41.06 -24.46 4.91
N PHE A 24 -40.71 -25.71 4.61
CA PHE A 24 -39.34 -26.21 4.81
C PHE A 24 -38.31 -25.49 3.94
N MET A 25 -38.63 -25.19 2.69
CA MET A 25 -37.77 -24.41 1.81
C MET A 25 -37.53 -23.01 2.35
N LEU A 26 -38.55 -22.37 2.93
CA LEU A 26 -38.42 -21.06 3.57
C LEU A 26 -37.49 -21.11 4.79
N ILE A 27 -37.64 -22.12 5.65
CA ILE A 27 -36.76 -22.35 6.79
C ILE A 27 -35.31 -22.57 6.32
N LEU A 28 -35.11 -23.44 5.33
CA LEU A 28 -33.78 -23.73 4.78
C LEU A 28 -33.15 -22.47 4.20
N THR A 29 -33.92 -21.65 3.47
CA THR A 29 -33.46 -20.37 2.92
C THR A 29 -33.04 -19.41 4.03
N ALA A 30 -33.80 -19.34 5.14
CA ALA A 30 -33.44 -18.52 6.30
C ALA A 30 -32.13 -18.99 6.95
N PHE A 31 -31.94 -20.31 7.09
CA PHE A 31 -30.69 -20.89 7.59
C PHE A 31 -29.50 -20.59 6.65
N MET A 32 -29.69 -20.68 5.34
CA MET A 32 -28.67 -20.32 4.34
C MET A 32 -28.28 -18.84 4.45
N LEU A 33 -29.24 -17.95 4.63
CA LEU A 33 -28.99 -16.51 4.80
C LEU A 33 -28.21 -16.23 6.08
N MET A 34 -28.56 -16.89 7.19
CA MET A 34 -27.79 -16.81 8.44
C MET A 34 -26.36 -17.35 8.28
N GLY A 35 -26.19 -18.47 7.57
CA GLY A 35 -24.89 -19.05 7.26
C GLY A 35 -24.02 -18.12 6.42
N LEU A 36 -24.59 -17.49 5.38
CA LEU A 36 -23.90 -16.49 4.57
C LEU A 36 -23.51 -15.25 5.37
N TYR A 37 -24.41 -14.77 6.23
CA TYR A 37 -24.12 -13.63 7.11
C TYR A 37 -22.97 -13.94 8.08
N GLN A 38 -23.01 -15.11 8.73
CA GLN A 38 -21.96 -15.55 9.64
C GLN A 38 -20.63 -15.78 8.89
N GLY A 39 -20.66 -16.39 7.71
CA GLY A 39 -19.49 -16.57 6.86
C GLY A 39 -18.85 -15.24 6.47
N SER A 40 -19.66 -14.27 6.05
CA SER A 40 -19.22 -12.90 5.75
C SER A 40 -18.55 -12.23 6.95
N LYS A 41 -19.15 -12.34 8.14
CA LYS A 41 -18.59 -11.80 9.37
C LYS A 41 -17.25 -12.44 9.73
N ASN A 42 -17.15 -13.78 9.65
CA ASN A 42 -15.91 -14.51 9.94
C ASN A 42 -14.79 -14.14 8.96
N ILE A 43 -15.10 -14.01 7.66
CA ILE A 43 -14.13 -13.55 6.66
C ILE A 43 -13.64 -12.15 7.00
N ARG A 44 -14.55 -11.23 7.35
CA ARG A 44 -14.20 -9.87 7.72
C ARG A 44 -13.27 -9.83 8.94
N GLU A 45 -13.59 -10.55 10.00
CA GLU A 45 -12.75 -10.62 11.20
C GLU A 45 -11.38 -11.24 10.93
N SER A 46 -11.33 -12.31 10.11
CA SER A 46 -10.06 -12.92 9.68
C SER A 46 -9.20 -11.95 8.87
N THR A 47 -9.79 -11.20 7.93
CA THR A 47 -9.06 -10.18 7.16
C THR A 47 -8.53 -9.06 8.08
N LEU A 48 -9.34 -8.59 9.03
CA LEU A 48 -8.91 -7.56 9.99
C LEU A 48 -7.76 -8.05 10.88
N SER A 49 -7.82 -9.31 11.35
CA SER A 49 -6.75 -9.90 12.16
C SER A 49 -5.44 -9.98 11.36
N ARG A 50 -5.51 -10.49 10.13
CA ARG A 50 -4.34 -10.59 9.25
C ARG A 50 -3.73 -9.22 8.98
N ASP A 51 -4.55 -8.24 8.64
CA ASP A 51 -4.08 -6.88 8.34
C ASP A 51 -3.45 -6.22 9.57
N ALA A 52 -3.96 -6.50 10.78
CA ALA A 52 -3.37 -6.05 12.04
C ALA A 52 -2.00 -6.68 12.31
N ASP A 53 -1.82 -7.98 12.03
CA ASP A 53 -0.54 -8.67 12.18
C ASP A 53 0.52 -8.12 11.22
N ILE A 54 0.14 -7.87 9.96
CA ILE A 54 1.03 -7.27 8.96
C ILE A 54 1.40 -5.85 9.37
N LEU A 55 0.44 -5.05 9.86
CA LEU A 55 0.72 -3.70 10.36
C LEU A 55 1.66 -3.75 11.58
N ARG A 56 1.49 -4.71 12.49
CA ARG A 56 2.38 -4.88 13.65
C ARG A 56 3.79 -5.22 13.22
N TRP A 57 3.94 -6.11 12.25
CA TRP A 57 5.22 -6.41 11.64
C TRP A 57 5.85 -5.16 11.02
N ALA A 58 5.09 -4.39 10.23
CA ALA A 58 5.58 -3.16 9.61
C ALA A 58 5.99 -2.10 10.64
N MET A 59 5.25 -1.96 11.74
CA MET A 59 5.61 -1.07 12.85
C MET A 59 6.96 -1.46 13.47
N SER A 60 7.13 -2.75 13.79
CA SER A 60 8.39 -3.26 14.34
C SER A 60 9.56 -3.04 13.38
N ASP A 61 9.36 -3.28 12.08
CA ASP A 61 10.41 -3.11 11.08
C ASP A 61 10.77 -1.63 10.90
N MET A 62 9.77 -0.74 10.90
CA MET A 62 9.99 0.71 10.85
C MET A 62 10.72 1.24 12.08
N ASP A 63 10.43 0.73 13.29
CA ASP A 63 11.12 1.14 14.51
C ASP A 63 12.61 0.78 14.49
N LEU A 64 12.96 -0.39 13.94
CA LEU A 64 14.35 -0.79 13.73
C LEU A 64 15.05 0.04 12.64
N LEU A 65 14.30 0.54 11.66
CA LEU A 65 14.84 1.35 10.56
C LEU A 65 15.09 2.80 10.94
N LYS A 66 14.29 3.39 11.83
CA LYS A 66 14.42 4.81 12.27
C LYS A 66 15.86 5.27 12.53
N PRO A 67 16.70 4.55 13.30
CA PRO A 67 18.09 4.97 13.51
C PRO A 67 18.92 4.97 12.22
N LYS A 68 18.72 3.99 11.33
CA LYS A 68 19.43 3.88 10.05
C LYS A 68 18.98 4.94 9.05
N ILE A 69 17.68 5.23 9.02
CA ILE A 69 17.12 6.36 8.27
C ILE A 69 17.75 7.67 8.74
N ARG A 70 17.91 7.85 10.06
CA ARG A 70 18.57 9.05 10.59
C ARG A 70 20.00 9.18 10.08
N VAL A 71 20.82 8.12 10.19
CA VAL A 71 22.20 8.09 9.67
C VAL A 71 22.22 8.52 8.20
N LEU A 72 21.36 7.92 7.39
CA LEU A 72 21.25 8.23 5.97
C LEU A 72 20.84 9.70 5.70
N THR A 73 19.78 10.18 6.36
CA THR A 73 19.31 11.55 6.15
C THR A 73 20.29 12.60 6.65
N ASP A 74 21.05 12.28 7.70
CA ASP A 74 22.10 13.16 8.23
C ASP A 74 23.34 13.11 7.32
N ALA A 75 23.68 11.96 6.74
CA ALA A 75 24.71 11.82 5.70
C ALA A 75 24.40 12.72 4.50
N HIS A 76 23.21 12.55 3.92
CA HIS A 76 22.78 13.34 2.76
C HIS A 76 22.79 14.87 3.02
N LYS A 77 22.41 15.30 4.23
CA LYS A 77 22.44 16.73 4.59
C LYS A 77 23.85 17.28 4.74
N LYS A 78 24.81 16.46 5.17
CA LYS A 78 26.23 16.87 5.20
C LYS A 78 26.74 16.96 3.77
N GLN A 79 26.56 15.88 3.02
CA GLN A 79 27.06 15.68 1.68
C GLN A 79 26.15 14.72 0.90
N PRO A 80 25.61 15.14 -0.26
CA PRO A 80 24.80 14.26 -1.09
C PRO A 80 25.64 13.05 -1.55
N TYR A 81 24.98 11.96 -1.94
CA TYR A 81 25.71 10.76 -2.35
C TYR A 81 26.70 11.00 -3.51
N CYS A 82 26.28 11.84 -4.47
CA CYS A 82 27.06 12.23 -5.64
C CYS A 82 26.85 13.72 -5.93
N ASP A 83 27.87 14.35 -6.51
CA ASP A 83 27.81 15.73 -7.03
C ASP A 83 27.33 15.78 -8.50
N CYS A 84 26.93 14.65 -9.07
CA CYS A 84 26.42 14.62 -10.44
C CYS A 84 25.21 15.55 -10.55
N ALA A 85 25.21 16.40 -11.59
CA ALA A 85 23.98 17.04 -12.06
C ALA A 85 22.99 15.96 -12.56
N ASP A 86 21.86 16.36 -13.15
CA ASP A 86 20.77 15.45 -13.57
C ASP A 86 21.21 14.19 -14.36
N ALA A 87 22.40 14.19 -14.98
CA ALA A 87 23.02 13.03 -15.59
C ALA A 87 24.02 12.32 -14.63
N HIS A 88 23.59 11.19 -14.06
CA HIS A 88 24.46 10.30 -13.29
C HIS A 88 25.44 9.56 -14.20
N LEU A 89 26.71 9.46 -13.77
CA LEU A 89 27.81 8.82 -14.51
C LEU A 89 28.29 7.56 -13.76
N LEU A 90 28.91 6.62 -14.49
CA LEU A 90 29.51 5.40 -13.92
C LEU A 90 30.73 5.71 -13.04
N GLU A 91 31.52 6.71 -13.42
CA GLU A 91 32.64 7.21 -12.63
C GLU A 91 32.21 8.44 -11.83
N TYR A 92 32.12 8.28 -10.50
CA TYR A 92 31.72 9.35 -9.58
C TYR A 92 32.49 9.22 -8.26
N ALA A 93 32.70 10.35 -7.59
CA ALA A 93 33.24 10.36 -6.24
C ALA A 93 32.15 9.95 -5.24
N VAL A 94 32.28 8.77 -4.65
CA VAL A 94 31.42 8.33 -3.54
C VAL A 94 31.75 9.19 -2.32
N GLN A 95 30.78 9.98 -1.85
CA GLN A 95 30.98 10.83 -0.66
C GLN A 95 30.59 10.13 0.65
N TRP A 96 29.84 9.04 0.57
CA TRP A 96 29.36 8.32 1.74
C TRP A 96 30.37 7.29 2.24
N THR A 97 30.42 7.15 3.55
CA THR A 97 31.21 6.13 4.25
C THR A 97 30.58 4.75 4.14
N ASP A 98 31.37 3.69 4.39
CA ASP A 98 30.89 2.30 4.32
C ASP A 98 29.67 2.04 5.22
N ASP A 99 29.63 2.66 6.41
CA ASP A 99 28.50 2.56 7.33
C ASP A 99 27.23 3.20 6.76
N GLU A 100 27.36 4.33 6.07
CA GLU A 100 26.26 5.03 5.41
C GLU A 100 25.75 4.25 4.19
N LEU A 101 26.65 3.61 3.43
CA LEU A 101 26.31 2.70 2.33
C LEU A 101 25.57 1.45 2.83
N ALA A 102 26.03 0.85 3.93
CA ALA A 102 25.35 -0.28 4.56
C ALA A 102 23.95 0.11 5.04
N ALA A 103 23.80 1.28 5.66
CA ALA A 103 22.51 1.82 6.05
C ALA A 103 21.61 2.06 4.82
N ALA A 104 22.12 2.63 3.74
CA ALA A 104 21.39 2.86 2.50
C ALA A 104 20.87 1.56 1.88
N GLN A 105 21.71 0.54 1.82
CA GLN A 105 21.33 -0.78 1.31
C GLN A 105 20.21 -1.39 2.16
N GLU A 106 20.34 -1.38 3.48
CA GLU A 106 19.33 -2.00 4.35
C GLU A 106 18.01 -1.25 4.34
N VAL A 107 18.05 0.07 4.49
CA VAL A 107 16.86 0.94 4.46
C VAL A 107 16.14 0.80 3.13
N SER A 108 16.87 0.80 2.01
CA SER A 108 16.27 0.66 0.69
C SER A 108 15.60 -0.70 0.47
N VAL A 109 16.19 -1.81 0.97
CA VAL A 109 15.58 -3.14 0.86
C VAL A 109 14.31 -3.23 1.72
N LYS A 110 14.35 -2.77 2.96
CA LYS A 110 13.19 -2.89 3.84
C LYS A 110 12.06 -1.97 3.41
N LEU A 111 12.34 -0.72 3.05
CA LEU A 111 11.32 0.19 2.55
C LEU A 111 10.74 -0.24 1.21
N GLN A 112 11.51 -0.89 0.33
CA GLN A 112 10.96 -1.54 -0.88
C GLN A 112 9.89 -2.58 -0.52
N ARG A 113 10.16 -3.45 0.46
CA ARG A 113 9.19 -4.49 0.88
C ARG A 113 7.94 -3.88 1.48
N ILE A 114 8.13 -2.85 2.31
CA ILE A 114 7.01 -2.15 2.93
C ILE A 114 6.18 -1.39 1.89
N GLY A 115 6.84 -0.73 0.93
CA GLY A 115 6.20 -0.08 -0.21
C GLY A 115 5.38 -1.06 -1.05
N TYR A 116 5.93 -2.26 -1.30
CA TYR A 116 5.19 -3.35 -1.95
C TYR A 116 3.92 -3.73 -1.18
N MET A 117 4.02 -3.94 0.14
CA MET A 117 2.86 -4.31 0.96
C MET A 117 1.76 -3.24 0.93
N ALA A 118 2.15 -1.96 0.96
CA ALA A 118 1.21 -0.86 0.83
C ALA A 118 0.58 -0.83 -0.57
N LEU A 119 1.39 -0.82 -1.65
CA LEU A 119 0.90 -0.70 -3.03
C LEU A 119 -0.02 -1.86 -3.45
N HIS A 120 0.20 -3.06 -2.93
CA HIS A 120 -0.61 -4.25 -3.21
C HIS A 120 -1.78 -4.46 -2.25
N ASN A 121 -2.16 -3.44 -1.46
CA ASN A 121 -3.28 -3.48 -0.52
C ASN A 121 -3.20 -4.62 0.53
N LEU A 122 -1.99 -5.05 0.89
CA LEU A 122 -1.78 -5.92 2.06
C LEU A 122 -1.90 -5.13 3.37
N ILE A 123 -1.67 -3.83 3.30
CA ILE A 123 -1.93 -2.84 4.35
C ILE A 123 -2.67 -1.66 3.71
N SER A 124 -3.52 -0.97 4.47
CA SER A 124 -4.11 0.29 4.03
C SER A 124 -3.02 1.32 3.68
N ARG A 125 -2.96 1.71 2.40
CA ARG A 125 -2.05 2.74 1.88
C ARG A 125 -2.20 4.07 2.62
N ASN A 126 -3.43 4.43 2.96
CA ASN A 126 -3.72 5.68 3.68
C ASN A 126 -3.16 5.62 5.10
N HIS A 127 -3.41 4.55 5.85
CA HIS A 127 -2.87 4.42 7.21
C HIS A 127 -1.34 4.46 7.19
N PHE A 128 -0.73 3.76 6.23
CA PHE A 128 0.72 3.75 6.08
C PHE A 128 1.25 5.17 5.77
N MET A 129 0.62 5.88 4.84
CA MET A 129 0.97 7.26 4.50
C MET A 129 0.76 8.23 5.67
N ASN A 130 -0.32 8.08 6.45
CA ASN A 130 -0.59 8.89 7.64
C ASN A 130 0.53 8.76 8.68
N ILE A 131 1.02 7.55 8.89
CA ILE A 131 1.98 7.24 9.95
C ILE A 131 3.41 7.57 9.51
N TRP A 132 3.80 7.19 8.28
CA TRP A 132 5.19 7.22 7.82
C TRP A 132 5.44 8.02 6.55
N GLY A 133 4.43 8.61 5.93
CA GLY A 133 4.56 9.31 4.64
C GLY A 133 5.71 10.32 4.57
N PRO A 134 5.83 11.28 5.52
CA PRO A 134 6.94 12.24 5.53
C PRO A 134 8.32 11.57 5.68
N MET A 135 8.40 10.54 6.54
CA MET A 135 9.64 9.76 6.72
C MET A 135 10.02 9.03 5.43
N TYR A 136 9.03 8.43 4.76
CA TYR A 136 9.23 7.73 3.50
C TYR A 136 9.75 8.66 2.41
N LEU A 137 9.15 9.85 2.26
CA LEU A 137 9.64 10.88 1.33
C LEU A 137 11.06 11.33 1.67
N SER A 138 11.33 11.67 2.93
CA SER A 138 12.67 12.10 3.35
C SER A 138 13.74 11.05 3.06
N THR A 139 13.36 9.78 3.17
CA THR A 139 14.26 8.66 2.88
C THR A 139 14.47 8.48 1.38
N TRP A 140 13.40 8.63 0.58
CA TRP A 140 13.51 8.59 -0.88
C TRP A 140 14.39 9.72 -1.41
N TYR A 141 14.19 10.96 -0.98
CA TYR A 141 15.00 12.10 -1.40
C TYR A 141 16.48 11.93 -1.05
N ALA A 142 16.77 11.29 0.09
CA ALA A 142 18.14 10.95 0.46
C ALA A 142 18.74 9.84 -0.43
N LEU A 143 17.96 8.80 -0.74
CA LEU A 143 18.39 7.59 -1.46
C LEU A 143 18.38 7.72 -2.98
N GLU A 144 17.60 8.63 -3.56
CA GLU A 144 17.36 8.70 -5.00
C GLU A 144 18.67 8.67 -5.82
N PRO A 145 19.69 9.49 -5.50
CA PRO A 145 20.97 9.44 -6.22
C PRO A 145 21.66 8.08 -6.11
N TRP A 146 21.68 7.49 -4.91
CA TRP A 146 22.28 6.18 -4.68
C TRP A 146 21.54 5.07 -5.45
N VAL A 147 20.21 5.12 -5.52
CA VAL A 147 19.41 4.17 -6.31
C VAL A 147 19.71 4.30 -7.80
N LYS A 148 19.89 5.52 -8.32
CA LYS A 148 20.22 5.75 -9.73
C LYS A 148 21.61 5.22 -10.08
N HIS A 149 22.62 5.44 -9.24
CA HIS A 149 23.93 4.82 -9.44
C HIS A 149 23.89 3.29 -9.34
N LYS A 150 23.11 2.75 -8.41
CA LYS A 150 22.89 1.30 -8.35
C LYS A 150 22.22 0.75 -9.61
N ARG A 151 21.32 1.50 -10.25
CA ARG A 151 20.71 1.13 -11.53
C ARG A 151 21.74 1.15 -12.66
N LEU A 152 22.60 2.16 -12.71
CA LEU A 152 23.74 2.20 -13.64
C LEU A 152 24.64 0.98 -13.51
N ASP A 153 25.02 0.62 -12.29
CA ASP A 153 25.88 -0.54 -12.01
C ASP A 153 25.25 -1.87 -12.47
N LEU A 154 23.92 -1.91 -12.58
CA LEU A 154 23.14 -3.07 -13.01
C LEU A 154 22.71 -2.99 -14.49
N GLU A 155 23.19 -2.00 -15.24
CA GLU A 155 22.78 -1.74 -16.63
C GLU A 155 21.25 -1.53 -16.77
N GLU A 156 20.61 -1.00 -15.73
CA GLU A 156 19.19 -0.69 -15.70
C GLU A 156 18.91 0.77 -16.13
N PRO A 157 17.73 1.06 -16.70
CA PRO A 157 17.28 2.43 -16.96
C PRO A 157 17.23 3.28 -15.68
N MET A 158 17.31 4.60 -15.82
CA MET A 158 17.33 5.53 -14.69
C MET A 158 15.96 5.73 -14.06
N THR A 159 14.92 5.73 -14.88
CA THR A 159 13.56 6.10 -14.47
C THR A 159 12.61 4.92 -14.56
N LEU A 160 11.55 4.94 -13.75
CA LEU A 160 10.50 3.92 -13.84
C LEU A 160 9.79 3.91 -15.20
N ALA A 161 9.68 5.08 -15.85
CA ALA A 161 9.05 5.21 -17.15
C ALA A 161 9.81 4.43 -18.24
N GLU A 162 11.13 4.32 -18.10
CA GLU A 162 12.00 3.59 -19.02
C GLU A 162 12.15 2.11 -18.65
N GLY A 163 11.56 1.66 -17.54
CA GLY A 163 11.57 0.26 -17.11
C GLY A 163 12.56 -0.09 -16.01
N ALA A 164 13.03 0.89 -15.22
CA ALA A 164 13.90 0.62 -14.07
C ALA A 164 13.25 -0.34 -13.05
N TYR A 165 14.00 -1.34 -12.58
CA TYR A 165 13.46 -2.39 -11.69
C TYR A 165 13.95 -2.22 -10.25
N SER A 166 15.23 -1.92 -10.08
CA SER A 166 15.87 -1.77 -8.79
C SER A 166 15.18 -0.69 -7.98
N ARG A 167 14.66 -1.10 -6.81
CA ARG A 167 13.91 -0.24 -5.88
C ARG A 167 12.62 0.37 -6.47
N ILE A 168 11.95 -0.36 -7.38
CA ILE A 168 10.69 0.08 -7.99
C ILE A 168 9.60 0.47 -6.99
N TYR A 169 9.28 -0.37 -6.00
CA TYR A 169 8.21 -0.11 -5.05
C TYR A 169 8.54 1.01 -4.06
N LEU A 170 9.83 1.23 -3.77
CA LEU A 170 10.31 2.36 -3.00
C LEU A 170 10.00 3.67 -3.73
N GLU A 171 10.37 3.75 -5.01
CA GLU A 171 10.11 4.93 -5.83
C GLU A 171 8.60 5.13 -6.07
N GLN A 172 7.89 4.08 -6.44
CA GLN A 172 6.44 4.15 -6.68
C GLN A 172 5.67 4.61 -5.44
N PHE A 173 6.03 4.10 -4.25
CA PHE A 173 5.35 4.50 -3.03
C PHE A 173 5.75 5.91 -2.60
N ALA A 174 6.99 6.34 -2.84
CA ALA A 174 7.40 7.73 -2.62
C ALA A 174 6.60 8.69 -3.53
N LEU A 175 6.46 8.38 -4.83
CA LEU A 175 5.63 9.14 -5.76
C LEU A 175 4.15 9.15 -5.36
N PHE A 176 3.65 8.03 -4.83
CA PHE A 176 2.30 7.96 -4.26
C PHE A 176 2.16 8.91 -3.05
N CYS A 177 3.11 8.91 -2.12
CA CYS A 177 3.12 9.82 -0.98
C CYS A 177 3.19 11.29 -1.43
N GLU A 178 4.03 11.62 -2.42
CA GLU A 178 4.19 12.99 -2.93
C GLU A 178 2.91 13.53 -3.58
N SER A 179 2.15 12.65 -4.26
CA SER A 179 0.90 13.02 -4.93
C SER A 179 -0.33 13.09 -4.01
N ASN A 180 -0.35 12.30 -2.93
CA ASN A 180 -1.54 12.16 -2.08
C ASN A 180 -1.43 12.85 -0.71
N MET A 181 -0.22 13.22 -0.26
CA MET A 181 -0.06 13.99 0.96
C MET A 181 -0.36 15.48 0.76
N PRO A 182 -0.76 16.21 1.83
CA PRO A 182 -0.88 17.65 1.80
C PRO A 182 0.40 18.31 1.30
N LEU A 183 0.27 19.19 0.31
CA LEU A 183 1.40 19.89 -0.31
C LEU A 183 2.29 20.61 0.69
N VAL A 184 1.73 21.09 1.81
CA VAL A 184 2.52 21.72 2.89
C VAL A 184 3.51 20.72 3.49
N LEU A 185 3.10 19.49 3.77
CA LEU A 185 3.98 18.45 4.32
C LEU A 185 5.03 18.03 3.30
N VAL A 186 4.63 17.84 2.05
CA VAL A 186 5.55 17.50 0.95
C VAL A 186 6.60 18.60 0.78
N ASN A 187 6.17 19.86 0.70
CA ASN A 187 7.09 20.99 0.53
C ASN A 187 8.00 21.21 1.75
N ASN A 188 7.53 20.89 2.96
CA ASN A 188 8.38 20.90 4.15
C ASN A 188 9.51 19.87 4.02
N GLU A 189 9.21 18.65 3.58
CA GLU A 189 10.24 17.62 3.35
C GLU A 189 11.16 18.01 2.19
N ARG A 190 10.63 18.43 1.04
CA ARG A 190 11.44 18.89 -0.11
C ARG A 190 12.39 20.03 0.27
N LYS A 191 11.94 20.99 1.09
CA LYS A 191 12.78 22.07 1.60
C LYS A 191 13.94 21.57 2.46
N ARG A 192 13.77 20.50 3.25
CA ARG A 192 14.85 19.93 4.08
C ARG A 192 15.99 19.33 3.25
N PHE A 193 15.72 18.98 2.00
CA PHE A 193 16.67 18.40 1.05
C PHE A 193 17.05 19.38 -0.08
N ASN A 194 16.75 20.67 0.07
CA ASN A 194 17.02 21.71 -0.94
C ASN A 194 16.42 21.42 -2.32
N LEU A 195 15.31 20.67 -2.37
CA LEU A 195 14.60 20.35 -3.60
C LEU A 195 13.63 21.49 -4.00
N PRO A 196 13.34 21.67 -5.30
CA PRO A 196 12.41 22.68 -5.77
C PRO A 196 11.01 22.41 -5.20
N LEU A 197 10.33 23.47 -4.76
CA LEU A 197 8.99 23.38 -4.18
C LEU A 197 7.95 23.06 -5.24
N LEU A 198 6.94 22.26 -4.88
CA LEU A 198 5.80 22.02 -5.72
C LEU A 198 4.82 23.19 -5.61
N GLU A 199 4.36 23.68 -6.76
CA GLU A 199 3.38 24.76 -6.80
C GLU A 199 2.03 24.32 -6.24
N ILE A 200 1.47 25.13 -5.35
CA ILE A 200 0.07 25.00 -4.95
C ILE A 200 -0.77 25.48 -6.13
N LYS A 201 -1.17 24.56 -7.02
CA LYS A 201 -2.20 24.87 -8.01
C LYS A 201 -3.45 25.31 -7.25
N LYS A 202 -3.74 26.61 -7.26
CA LYS A 202 -5.01 27.19 -6.80
C LYS A 202 -6.12 26.59 -7.66
N THR A 203 -6.64 25.46 -7.23
CA THR A 203 -7.77 24.81 -7.89
C THR A 203 -9.00 25.67 -7.64
N ASN A 204 -9.52 26.27 -8.70
CA ASN A 204 -10.83 26.95 -8.70
C ASN A 204 -11.87 26.02 -8.04
N GLY A 205 -12.72 26.56 -7.17
CA GLY A 205 -13.55 25.79 -6.21
C GLY A 205 -14.44 24.66 -6.78
N ILE A 206 -14.60 24.59 -8.09
CA ILE A 206 -15.43 23.61 -8.81
C ILE A 206 -14.71 22.26 -9.00
N THR A 207 -13.39 22.25 -9.30
CA THR A 207 -12.62 20.99 -9.42
C THR A 207 -12.39 20.31 -8.07
N ARG A 208 -12.39 21.08 -6.98
CA ARG A 208 -12.35 20.55 -5.60
C ARG A 208 -13.56 19.70 -5.26
N PHE A 209 -14.75 19.98 -5.80
CA PHE A 209 -15.97 19.21 -5.50
C PHE A 209 -16.02 17.88 -6.27
N ILE A 210 -15.56 17.87 -7.52
CA ILE A 210 -15.57 16.69 -8.39
C ILE A 210 -14.49 15.67 -7.93
N ASN A 211 -13.27 16.13 -7.64
CA ASN A 211 -12.23 15.25 -7.08
C ASN A 211 -12.52 14.79 -5.64
N LYS A 212 -13.30 15.56 -4.87
CA LYS A 212 -13.73 15.16 -3.52
C LYS A 212 -14.74 14.01 -3.52
N LYS A 213 -15.49 13.80 -4.62
CA LYS A 213 -16.36 12.63 -4.82
C LYS A 213 -15.63 11.42 -5.39
N LEU A 214 -14.61 11.60 -6.25
CA LEU A 214 -13.83 10.49 -6.80
C LEU A 214 -12.77 9.93 -5.83
N HIS A 215 -12.08 10.79 -5.06
CA HIS A 215 -11.02 10.39 -4.11
C HIS A 215 -11.48 10.36 -2.65
N GLN A 216 -12.79 10.26 -2.38
CA GLN A 216 -13.31 10.28 -1.00
C GLN A 216 -12.81 9.10 -0.15
N LYS A 217 -12.23 8.06 -0.76
CA LYS A 217 -11.62 6.91 -0.07
C LYS A 217 -10.14 7.08 0.27
N GLU A 218 -9.46 8.10 -0.25
CA GLU A 218 -7.99 8.25 -0.14
C GLU A 218 -7.65 9.66 0.36
N ARG A 219 -8.09 9.96 1.58
CA ARG A 219 -7.65 11.15 2.32
C ARG A 219 -7.00 10.71 3.62
N LEU A 220 -5.99 11.45 4.04
CA LEU A 220 -5.46 11.30 5.39
C LEU A 220 -6.60 11.48 6.40
N ASP A 221 -6.59 10.70 7.49
CA ASP A 221 -7.52 10.87 8.60
C ASP A 221 -7.06 12.08 9.42
N ILE A 222 -7.33 13.29 8.92
CA ILE A 222 -7.08 14.57 9.61
C ILE A 222 -8.42 15.25 9.86
#